data_AF-A0A496B824-F1
#
_entry.id   AF-A0A496B824-F1
#
_cell.length_a   1.000
_cell.length_b   1.000
_cell.length_c   1.000
_cell.angle_alpha   90.00
_cell.angle_beta   90.00
_cell.angle_gamma   90.00
#
_symmetry.space_group_name_H-M   'P 1'
#
loop_
_entity.id
_entity.type
_entity.pdbx_description
1 polymer ?
#
loop_
_entity_poly.entity_id
_entity_poly.type
_entity_poly.pdbx_seq_one_letter_code
_entity_poly.pdbx_strand_id
1 'polypeptide(L)'
;MAENLHLLAESLNMALEFEAREQRVGDFRADLVCRNPVDNSRVVIENQLTRSDHGHLGQVLTYAAGLQAVTVIWVAAEFRREHRATLNWQNEITAERFRFFGVELYTWQIQASRYVEFAIIAKPADWMQSEGARRYLIPE
;
A
#
# COMPACT_ATOMS: atom_id res chain seq x y z
N MET A 1 -3.24 9.74 4.23
CA MET A 1 -3.53 8.51 3.45
C MET A 1 -5.02 8.34 3.18
N ALA A 2 -5.91 8.31 4.19
CA ALA A 2 -7.35 8.08 3.98
C ALA A 2 -8.00 8.99 2.92
N GLU A 3 -7.69 10.29 2.93
CA GLU A 3 -8.21 11.27 1.95
C GLU A 3 -7.74 10.99 0.50
N ASN A 4 -6.57 10.36 0.35
CA ASN A 4 -5.96 10.04 -0.94
C ASN A 4 -6.11 8.56 -1.32
N LEU A 5 -6.97 7.80 -0.63
CA LEU A 5 -7.18 6.37 -0.89
C LEU A 5 -7.61 6.09 -2.32
N HIS A 6 -8.45 6.97 -2.89
CA HIS A 6 -8.91 6.88 -4.26
C HIS A 6 -7.76 6.98 -5.29
N LEU A 7 -6.75 7.81 -5.01
CA LEU A 7 -5.56 7.97 -5.86
C LEU A 7 -4.66 6.74 -5.81
N LEU A 8 -4.50 6.16 -4.61
CA LEU A 8 -3.79 4.91 -4.42
C LEU A 8 -4.48 3.74 -5.14
N ALA A 9 -5.81 3.65 -4.99
CA ALA A 9 -6.65 2.66 -5.67
C ALA A 9 -6.50 2.74 -7.19
N GLU A 10 -6.56 3.96 -7.75
CA GLU A 10 -6.36 4.20 -9.17
C GLU A 10 -4.95 3.81 -9.64
N SER A 11 -3.92 4.18 -8.88
CA SER A 11 -2.52 3.85 -9.20
C SER A 11 -2.28 2.34 -9.22
N LEU A 12 -2.88 1.61 -8.27
CA LEU A 12 -2.79 0.15 -8.17
C LEU A 12 -3.70 -0.59 -9.16
N ASN A 13 -4.60 0.11 -9.86
CA ASN A 13 -5.68 -0.49 -10.63
C ASN A 13 -6.46 -1.52 -9.79
N MET A 14 -6.78 -1.15 -8.55
CA MET A 14 -7.43 -2.00 -7.56
C MET A 14 -8.56 -1.23 -6.89
N ALA A 15 -9.75 -1.83 -6.80
CA ALA A 15 -10.82 -1.26 -6.00
C ALA A 15 -10.51 -1.40 -4.50
N LEU A 16 -10.53 -0.29 -3.77
CA LEU A 16 -10.32 -0.23 -2.33
C LEU A 16 -11.52 0.45 -1.67
N GLU A 17 -12.35 -0.33 -1.00
CA GLU A 17 -13.44 0.19 -0.18
C GLU A 17 -12.96 0.37 1.26
N PHE A 18 -13.09 1.58 1.81
CA PHE A 18 -12.67 1.87 3.18
C PHE A 18 -13.47 1.02 4.20
N GLU A 19 -12.78 0.27 5.06
CA GLU A 19 -13.40 -0.51 6.14
C GLU A 19 -13.13 0.14 7.51
N ALA A 20 -11.88 0.46 7.82
CA ALA A 20 -11.50 1.03 9.10
C ALA A 20 -10.17 1.81 9.06
N ARG A 21 -9.99 2.70 10.03
CA ARG A 21 -8.73 3.39 10.33
C ARG A 21 -8.31 3.07 11.76
N GLU A 22 -7.01 2.95 12.02
CA GLU A 22 -6.47 2.62 13.36
C GLU A 22 -7.06 1.31 13.93
N GLN A 23 -7.28 0.32 13.07
CA GLN A 23 -7.92 -0.95 13.41
C GLN A 23 -7.04 -1.73 14.38
N ARG A 24 -7.58 -2.10 15.54
CA ARG A 24 -6.84 -2.86 16.55
C ARG A 24 -6.46 -4.25 16.03
N VAL A 25 -5.21 -4.62 16.28
CA VAL A 25 -4.63 -5.95 16.11
C VAL A 25 -3.86 -6.28 17.38
N GLY A 26 -4.54 -6.93 18.33
CA GLY A 26 -4.03 -7.05 19.71
C GLY A 26 -3.81 -5.67 20.34
N ASP A 27 -2.58 -5.41 20.77
CA ASP A 27 -2.16 -4.12 21.35
C ASP A 27 -1.73 -3.08 20.31
N PHE A 28 -1.61 -3.49 19.04
CA PHE A 28 -1.20 -2.64 17.94
C PHE A 28 -2.39 -2.15 17.11
N ARG A 29 -2.13 -1.24 16.17
CA ARG A 29 -3.14 -0.65 15.29
C ARG A 29 -2.60 -0.61 13.87
N ALA A 30 -3.36 -1.18 12.94
CA ALA A 30 -3.12 -1.02 11.51
C ALA A 30 -3.66 0.35 11.07
N ASP A 31 -2.86 1.10 10.29
CA ASP A 31 -3.22 2.45 9.86
C ASP A 31 -4.57 2.47 9.13
N LEU A 32 -4.71 1.59 8.13
CA LEU A 32 -5.89 1.48 7.29
C LEU A 32 -6.21 0.04 6.92
N VAL A 33 -7.49 -0.28 6.97
CA VAL A 33 -8.05 -1.54 6.47
C VAL A 33 -9.08 -1.21 5.42
N CYS A 34 -8.99 -1.88 4.29
CA CYS A 34 -9.91 -1.78 3.18
C CYS A 34 -10.43 -3.17 2.80
N ARG A 35 -11.48 -3.18 2.01
CA ARG A 35 -12.06 -4.37 1.39
C ARG A 35 -11.92 -4.26 -0.12
N ASN A 36 -11.54 -5.35 -0.76
CA ASN A 36 -11.70 -5.50 -2.20
C ASN A 36 -13.16 -5.90 -2.48
N PRO A 37 -13.97 -5.05 -3.13
CA PRO A 37 -15.38 -5.36 -3.38
C PRO A 37 -15.58 -6.50 -4.38
N VAL A 38 -14.55 -6.90 -5.15
CA VAL A 38 -14.65 -7.98 -6.15
C VAL A 38 -14.79 -9.35 -5.49
N ASP A 39 -14.02 -9.60 -4.43
CA ASP A 39 -13.91 -10.91 -3.77
C ASP A 39 -14.13 -10.83 -2.24
N ASN A 40 -14.52 -9.65 -1.74
CA ASN A 40 -14.75 -9.37 -0.32
C ASN A 40 -13.48 -9.56 0.56
N SER A 41 -12.29 -9.66 -0.05
CA SER A 41 -11.06 -9.90 0.69
C SER A 41 -10.54 -8.63 1.36
N ARG A 42 -9.84 -8.81 2.48
CA ARG A 42 -9.25 -7.69 3.23
C ARG A 42 -7.91 -7.27 2.66
N VAL A 43 -7.71 -5.95 2.67
CA VAL A 43 -6.49 -5.25 2.31
C VAL A 43 -6.01 -4.48 3.54
N VAL A 44 -4.76 -4.67 3.94
CA VAL A 44 -4.13 -3.84 4.97
C VAL A 44 -3.17 -2.86 4.32
N ILE A 45 -3.21 -1.61 4.77
CA ILE A 45 -2.36 -0.54 4.25
C ILE A 45 -1.59 0.06 5.43
N GLU A 46 -0.26 0.05 5.34
CA GLU A 46 0.64 0.70 6.30
C GLU A 46 1.31 1.89 5.62
N ASN A 47 1.30 3.06 6.26
CA ASN A 47 1.81 4.29 5.70
C ASN A 47 2.99 4.85 6.51
N GLN A 48 4.19 4.64 6.00
CA GLN A 48 5.44 5.14 6.56
C GLN A 48 5.90 6.42 5.84
N LEU A 49 5.83 7.59 6.49
CA LEU A 49 6.27 8.87 5.87
C LEU A 49 7.81 9.03 5.78
N THR A 50 8.57 7.97 6.06
CA THR A 50 10.03 7.94 6.04
C THR A 50 10.52 6.81 5.15
N ARG A 51 11.84 6.68 5.05
CA ARG A 51 12.49 5.52 4.44
C ARG A 51 12.08 4.23 5.15
N SER A 52 11.84 3.17 4.39
CA SER A 52 11.39 1.89 4.94
C SER A 52 12.35 1.27 5.95
N ASP A 53 11.80 0.66 7.00
CA ASP A 53 12.54 -0.02 8.07
C ASP A 53 11.95 -1.41 8.41
N HIS A 54 12.71 -2.20 9.17
CA HIS A 54 12.29 -3.53 9.59
C HIS A 54 11.08 -3.54 10.54
N GLY A 55 10.87 -2.45 11.29
CA GLY A 55 9.76 -2.33 12.23
C GLY A 55 8.42 -2.34 11.49
N HIS A 56 8.29 -1.48 10.47
CA HIS A 56 7.08 -1.38 9.66
C HIS A 56 6.87 -2.63 8.79
N LEU A 57 7.94 -3.28 8.32
CA LEU A 57 7.82 -4.60 7.67
C LEU A 57 7.22 -5.64 8.63
N GLY A 58 7.68 -5.68 9.89
CA GLY A 58 7.13 -6.58 10.90
C GLY A 58 5.67 -6.26 11.23
N GLN A 59 5.35 -4.97 11.38
CA GLN A 59 3.99 -4.48 11.64
C GLN A 59 3.03 -4.90 10.54
N VAL A 60 3.33 -4.58 9.28
CA VAL A 60 2.40 -4.83 8.17
C VAL A 60 2.11 -6.34 7.99
N LEU A 61 3.10 -7.20 8.20
CA LEU A 61 2.91 -8.66 8.17
C LEU A 61 2.09 -9.16 9.37
N THR A 62 2.35 -8.62 10.56
CA THR A 62 1.60 -8.95 11.78
C THR A 62 0.14 -8.54 11.63
N TYR A 63 -0.12 -7.36 11.04
CA TYR A 63 -1.47 -6.86 10.80
C TYR A 63 -2.20 -7.70 9.77
N ALA A 64 -1.54 -8.07 8.67
CA ALA A 64 -2.11 -8.96 7.67
C ALA A 64 -2.55 -10.29 8.29
N ALA A 65 -1.69 -10.92 9.09
CA ALA A 65 -1.99 -12.16 9.79
C ALA A 65 -3.15 -12.01 10.79
N GLY A 66 -3.13 -10.95 11.62
CA GLY A 66 -4.15 -10.71 12.63
C GLY A 66 -5.52 -10.35 12.06
N LEU A 67 -5.55 -9.69 10.90
CA LEU A 67 -6.79 -9.28 10.23
C LEU A 67 -7.27 -10.28 9.17
N GLN A 68 -6.49 -11.34 8.92
CA GLN A 68 -6.69 -12.28 7.81
C GLN A 68 -6.75 -11.56 6.45
N ALA A 69 -5.96 -10.48 6.29
CA ALA A 69 -5.83 -9.77 5.04
C ALA A 69 -4.95 -10.57 4.07
N VAL A 70 -5.39 -10.66 2.82
CA VAL A 70 -4.66 -11.37 1.75
C VAL A 70 -3.95 -10.42 0.81
N THR A 71 -4.19 -9.11 0.95
CA THR A 71 -3.45 -8.08 0.24
C THR A 71 -2.81 -7.12 1.24
N VAL A 72 -1.52 -6.84 1.03
CA VAL A 72 -0.72 -5.92 1.82
C VAL A 72 -0.24 -4.79 0.92
N ILE A 73 -0.47 -3.55 1.34
CA ILE A 73 0.06 -2.36 0.67
C ILE A 73 0.93 -1.60 1.68
N TRP A 74 2.24 -1.61 1.49
CA TRP A 74 3.16 -0.81 2.29
C TRP A 74 3.56 0.44 1.50
N VAL A 75 3.16 1.60 2.01
CA VAL A 75 3.52 2.90 1.44
C VAL A 75 4.69 3.49 2.23
N ALA A 76 5.75 3.91 1.55
CA ALA A 76 6.91 4.55 2.16
C ALA A 76 7.37 5.79 1.37
N ALA A 77 8.15 6.69 1.97
CA ALA A 77 8.78 7.78 1.21
C ALA A 77 9.93 7.29 0.31
N GLU A 78 10.64 6.25 0.74
CA GLU A 78 11.71 5.59 -0.02
C GLU A 78 11.79 4.13 0.42
N PHE A 79 11.89 3.20 -0.52
CA PHE A 79 12.13 1.79 -0.21
C PHE A 79 13.62 1.44 -0.22
N ARG A 80 14.08 0.83 0.89
CA ARG A 80 15.31 0.04 0.86
C ARG A 80 15.19 -1.09 -0.15
N ARG A 81 16.30 -1.37 -0.85
CA ARG A 81 16.37 -2.46 -1.85
C ARG A 81 16.03 -3.81 -1.24
N GLU A 82 16.46 -4.04 -0.01
CA GLU A 82 16.22 -5.27 0.74
C GLU A 82 14.73 -5.48 0.99
N HIS A 83 14.00 -4.43 1.42
CA HIS A 83 12.56 -4.52 1.64
C HIS A 83 11.79 -4.75 0.34
N ARG A 84 12.17 -4.06 -0.76
CA ARG A 84 11.61 -4.34 -2.09
C ARG A 84 11.84 -5.80 -2.48
N ALA A 85 13.05 -6.32 -2.30
CA ALA A 85 13.38 -7.71 -2.59
C ALA A 85 12.57 -8.68 -1.72
N THR A 86 12.34 -8.36 -0.44
CA THR A 86 11.48 -9.15 0.45
C THR A 86 10.04 -9.20 -0.07
N LEU A 87 9.43 -8.07 -0.45
CA LEU A 87 8.07 -8.06 -0.98
C LEU A 87 7.96 -8.85 -2.31
N ASN A 88 8.97 -8.74 -3.18
CA ASN A 88 9.02 -9.52 -4.41
C ASN A 88 9.12 -11.02 -4.12
N TRP A 89 10.03 -11.43 -3.23
CA TRP A 89 10.18 -12.82 -2.82
C TRP A 89 8.90 -13.38 -2.20
N GLN A 90 8.20 -12.59 -1.37
CA GLN A 90 6.91 -12.98 -0.82
C GLN A 90 5.88 -13.23 -1.93
N ASN A 91 5.76 -12.32 -2.90
CA ASN A 91 4.89 -12.54 -4.06
C ASN A 91 5.26 -13.82 -4.84
N GLU A 92 6.55 -14.08 -5.06
CA GLU A 92 7.00 -15.29 -5.77
C GLU A 92 6.53 -16.59 -5.09
N ILE A 93 6.53 -16.64 -3.76
CA ILE A 93 6.19 -17.87 -3.01
C ILE A 93 4.72 -17.96 -2.61
N THR A 94 3.93 -16.88 -2.70
CA THR A 94 2.53 -16.86 -2.22
C THR A 94 1.50 -16.33 -3.23
N ALA A 95 1.88 -16.04 -4.48
CA ALA A 95 1.05 -15.35 -5.47
C ALA A 95 -0.37 -15.90 -5.66
N GLU A 96 -0.59 -17.20 -5.43
CA GLU A 96 -1.92 -17.82 -5.56
C GLU A 96 -2.97 -17.23 -4.63
N ARG A 97 -2.54 -16.73 -3.46
CA ARG A 97 -3.45 -16.23 -2.43
C ARG A 97 -3.09 -14.85 -1.91
N PHE A 98 -1.81 -14.57 -1.72
CA PHE A 98 -1.36 -13.34 -1.09
C PHE A 98 -0.70 -12.40 -2.09
N ARG A 99 -0.98 -11.11 -1.94
CA ARG A 99 -0.44 -10.05 -2.78
C ARG A 99 0.24 -8.99 -1.91
N PHE A 100 1.48 -8.66 -2.24
CA PHE A 100 2.28 -7.67 -1.55
C PHE A 100 2.63 -6.53 -2.49
N PHE A 101 2.33 -5.31 -2.08
CA PHE A 101 2.65 -4.08 -2.82
C PHE A 101 3.57 -3.21 -1.99
N GLY A 102 4.65 -2.75 -2.61
CA GLY A 102 5.47 -1.67 -2.11
C GLY A 102 5.24 -0.44 -2.98
N VAL A 103 4.89 0.68 -2.35
CA VAL A 103 4.51 1.92 -3.04
C VAL A 103 5.32 3.08 -2.46
N GLU A 104 6.03 3.80 -3.32
CA GLU A 104 6.69 5.04 -2.94
C GLU A 104 5.74 6.23 -3.12
N LEU A 105 5.69 7.08 -2.10
CA LEU A 105 4.89 8.31 -2.09
C LEU A 105 5.79 9.51 -2.39
N TYR A 106 5.54 10.17 -3.52
CA TYR A 106 6.19 11.43 -3.87
C TYR A 106 5.19 12.57 -3.72
N THR A 107 5.60 13.63 -3.01
CA THR A 107 4.81 14.86 -2.89
C THR A 107 5.66 16.07 -3.23
N TRP A 108 5.10 17.00 -3.99
CA TRP A 108 5.74 18.28 -4.26
C TRP A 108 4.69 19.37 -4.44
N GLN A 109 5.14 20.62 -4.35
CA GLN A 109 4.29 21.80 -4.49
C GLN A 109 4.79 22.65 -5.66
N ILE A 110 3.88 23.06 -6.54
CA ILE A 110 4.14 24.03 -7.61
C ILE A 110 3.17 25.18 -7.37
N GLN A 111 3.71 26.36 -7.04
CA GLN A 111 2.91 27.53 -6.64
C GLN A 111 1.96 27.19 -5.46
N ALA A 112 0.65 27.33 -5.63
CA ALA A 112 -0.37 26.98 -4.63
C ALA A 112 -0.83 25.50 -4.72
N SER A 113 -0.46 24.79 -5.79
CA SER A 113 -0.95 23.43 -6.05
C SER A 113 -0.04 22.37 -5.45
N ARG A 114 -0.62 21.42 -4.69
CA ARG A 114 0.08 20.24 -4.18
C ARG A 114 -0.19 19.04 -5.07
N TYR A 115 0.86 18.27 -5.33
CA TYR A 115 0.79 17.07 -6.15
C TYR A 115 1.23 15.84 -5.36
N VAL A 116 0.61 14.72 -5.69
CA VAL A 116 0.99 13.40 -5.19
C VAL A 116 1.14 12.41 -6.33
N GLU A 117 2.16 11.58 -6.24
CA GLU A 117 2.41 10.47 -7.15
C GLU A 117 2.70 9.22 -6.32
N PHE A 118 2.01 8.13 -6.65
CA PHE A 118 2.22 6.81 -6.07
C PHE A 118 2.97 5.94 -7.07
N ALA A 119 4.24 5.64 -6.78
CA ALA A 119 5.07 4.80 -7.63
C ALA A 119 5.11 3.37 -7.08
N ILE A 120 4.63 2.41 -7.87
CA ILE A 120 4.64 1.00 -7.46
C ILE A 120 6.04 0.42 -7.71
N ILE A 121 6.74 0.07 -6.63
CA ILE A 121 8.11 -0.47 -6.69
C ILE A 121 8.17 -2.01 -6.54
N ALA A 122 7.13 -2.61 -5.96
CA ALA A 122 6.98 -4.06 -5.78
C ALA A 122 5.52 -4.43 -5.96
N LYS A 123 5.25 -5.52 -6.68
CA LYS A 123 3.91 -6.02 -7.01
C LYS A 123 3.97 -7.49 -7.44
N PRO A 124 2.85 -8.23 -7.45
CA PRO A 124 2.77 -9.55 -8.07
C PRO A 124 3.16 -9.52 -9.56
N ALA A 125 3.75 -10.61 -10.05
CA ALA A 125 4.28 -10.70 -11.42
C ALA A 125 3.19 -10.58 -12.49
N ASP A 126 2.01 -11.15 -12.22
CA ASP A 126 0.81 -11.15 -13.07
C ASP A 126 0.00 -9.84 -12.99
N TRP A 127 0.42 -8.89 -12.15
CA TRP A 127 -0.32 -7.64 -11.96
C TRP A 127 -0.13 -6.69 -13.15
N MET A 128 -1.18 -6.53 -13.97
CA MET A 128 -1.19 -5.57 -15.08
C MET A 128 -1.23 -4.13 -14.55
N GLN A 129 -0.32 -3.30 -15.04
CA GLN A 129 -0.28 -1.87 -14.74
C GLN A 129 -1.06 -1.09 -15.81
N SER A 130 -1.71 0.01 -15.44
CA SER A 130 -1.88 1.10 -16.40
C SER A 130 -0.51 1.77 -16.60
N GLU A 131 -0.04 1.92 -17.84
CA GLU A 131 1.28 2.52 -18.10
C GLU A 131 1.45 3.88 -17.40
N GLY A 132 2.57 4.04 -16.69
CA GLY A 132 3.04 5.31 -16.09
C GLY A 132 2.60 5.57 -14.65
N ALA A 133 3.51 6.08 -13.83
CA ALA A 133 3.16 6.66 -12.53
C ALA A 133 2.24 7.87 -12.77
N ARG A 134 1.07 7.86 -12.15
CA ARG A 134 0.07 8.91 -12.32
C ARG A 134 0.27 10.00 -11.27
N ARG A 135 0.19 11.24 -11.74
CA ARG A 135 0.29 12.44 -10.92
C ARG A 135 -1.09 12.99 -10.67
N TYR A 136 -1.36 13.28 -9.41
CA TYR A 136 -2.65 13.76 -8.97
C TYR A 136 -2.51 15.11 -8.30
N LEU A 137 -3.41 16.02 -8.64
CA LEU A 137 -3.58 17.28 -7.93
C LEU A 137 -4.35 17.00 -6.64
N ILE A 138 -3.83 17.43 -5.50
CA ILE A 138 -4.56 17.42 -4.23
C ILE A 138 -5.27 18.78 -4.11
N PRO A 139 -6.61 18.84 -4.05
CA PRO A 139 -7.35 20.07 -3.75
C PRO A 139 -7.00 20.57 -2.34
N GLU A 140 -7.03 21.89 -2.11
CA GLU A 140 -6.81 22.49 -0.78
C GLU A 140 -7.82 22.04 0.27
#